data_AF-A0A1U7D9A9-F1
#
_entry.id   AF-A0A1U7D9A9-F1
#
_cell.length_a   1.000
_cell.length_b   1.000
_cell.length_c   1.000
_cell.angle_alpha   90.00
_cell.angle_beta   90.00
_cell.angle_gamma   90.00
#
_symmetry.space_group_name_H-M   'P 1'
#
loop_
_entity.id
_entity.type
_entity.pdbx_description
1 polymer ?
#
loop_
_entity_poly.entity_id
_entity_poly.type
_entity_poly.pdbx_seq_one_letter_code
_entity_poly.pdbx_strand_id
1 'polypeptide(L)'
;MVATLGAMILIAGFLRHIFFVSGLTSNLPLGLVAGMGVGLFFIAPFLWVQNLAEGRPLGLTAIDGGYAIVATAIMGALLVAF
;
A
#
# COMPACT_ATOMS: atom_id res chain seq x y z
N MET A 1 -16.90 7.43 0.98
CA MET A 1 -17.04 5.99 0.66
C MET A 1 -16.80 5.68 -0.82
N VAL A 2 -17.50 6.30 -1.77
CA VAL A 2 -17.27 6.03 -3.22
C VAL A 2 -15.88 6.46 -3.68
N ALA A 3 -15.44 7.69 -3.34
CA ALA A 3 -14.11 8.18 -3.71
C ALA A 3 -12.97 7.34 -3.11
N THR A 4 -13.12 6.89 -1.87
CA THR A 4 -12.14 6.04 -1.17
C THR A 4 -12.05 4.65 -1.79
N LEU A 5 -13.18 4.06 -2.20
CA LEU A 5 -13.20 2.80 -2.94
C LEU A 5 -12.49 2.94 -4.29
N GLY A 6 -12.77 4.02 -5.04
CA GLY A 6 -12.08 4.31 -6.29
C GLY A 6 -10.57 4.45 -6.10
N ALA A 7 -10.12 5.15 -5.06
CA ALA A 7 -8.71 5.27 -4.73
C ALA A 7 -8.05 3.91 -4.44
N MET A 8 -8.73 3.02 -3.69
CA MET A 8 -8.21 1.67 -3.42
C MET A 8 -8.08 0.83 -4.69
N ILE A 9 -9.05 0.92 -5.61
CA ILE A 9 -8.98 0.23 -6.91
C ILE A 9 -7.80 0.76 -7.74
N LEU A 10 -7.58 2.07 -7.75
CA LEU A 10 -6.43 2.66 -8.47
C LEU A 10 -5.09 2.18 -7.88
N ILE A 11 -4.97 2.13 -6.55
CA ILE A 11 -3.78 1.58 -5.88
C ILE A 11 -3.58 0.10 -6.26
N ALA A 12 -4.64 -0.70 -6.24
CA ALA A 12 -4.58 -2.10 -6.65
C ALA A 12 -4.17 -2.25 -8.14
N GLY A 13 -4.68 -1.37 -9.02
CA GLY A 13 -4.28 -1.32 -10.43
C GLY A 13 -2.80 -1.00 -10.62
N PHE A 14 -2.27 -0.04 -9.87
CA PHE A 14 -0.84 0.28 -9.87
C PHE A 14 0.00 -0.89 -9.35
N LEU A 15 -0.40 -1.52 -8.24
CA LEU A 15 0.28 -2.72 -7.73
C LEU A 15 0.28 -3.84 -8.77
N ARG A 16 -0.84 -4.09 -9.46
CA ARG A 16 -0.91 -5.10 -10.54
C ARG A 16 0.06 -4.78 -11.68
N HIS A 17 0.14 -3.51 -12.07
CA HIS A 17 1.08 -3.06 -13.10
C HIS A 17 2.54 -3.34 -12.69
N ILE A 18 2.94 -2.92 -11.49
CA ILE A 18 4.31 -3.12 -11.01
C ILE A 18 4.63 -4.61 -10.84
N PHE A 19 3.70 -5.40 -10.31
CA PHE A 19 3.87 -6.84 -10.12
C PHE A 19 4.01 -7.57 -11.46
N PHE A 20 3.23 -7.18 -12.47
CA PHE A 20 3.40 -7.74 -13.81
C PHE A 20 4.76 -7.39 -14.42
N VAL A 21 5.18 -6.12 -14.32
CA VAL A 21 6.49 -5.65 -14.83
C VAL A 21 7.66 -6.33 -14.10
N SER A 22 7.51 -6.64 -12.81
CA SER A 22 8.53 -7.34 -12.02
C SER A 22 8.50 -8.87 -12.17
N GLY A 23 7.61 -9.43 -13.01
CA GLY A 23 7.45 -10.88 -13.18
C GLY A 23 6.77 -11.58 -12.01
N LEU A 24 6.18 -10.81 -11.09
CA LEU A 24 5.46 -11.32 -9.93
C LEU A 24 3.98 -11.58 -10.28
N THR A 25 3.70 -12.70 -10.92
CA THR A 25 2.34 -13.03 -11.37
C THR A 25 1.60 -14.01 -10.47
N SER A 26 2.30 -14.94 -9.81
CA SER A 26 1.69 -16.05 -9.09
C SER A 26 2.60 -16.57 -7.96
N ASN A 27 2.68 -15.80 -6.86
CA ASN A 27 3.40 -16.19 -5.65
C ASN A 27 2.88 -15.42 -4.43
N LEU A 28 2.00 -16.04 -3.64
CA LEU A 28 1.30 -15.39 -2.52
C LEU A 28 2.24 -14.78 -1.46
N PRO A 29 3.27 -15.48 -0.93
CA PRO A 29 4.21 -14.88 0.02
C PRO A 29 4.95 -13.66 -0.56
N LEU A 30 5.41 -13.74 -1.81
CA LEU A 30 6.11 -12.63 -2.46
C LEU A 30 5.16 -11.45 -2.74
N GLY A 31 3.90 -11.69 -3.12
CA GLY A 31 2.90 -10.63 -3.28
C GLY A 31 2.60 -9.90 -1.98
N LEU A 32 2.51 -10.63 -0.86
CA LEU A 32 2.33 -10.04 0.47
C LEU A 32 3.52 -9.16 0.84
N VAL A 33 4.75 -9.67 0.69
CA VAL A 33 5.98 -8.93 1.02
C VAL A 33 6.16 -7.71 0.11
N ALA A 34 5.93 -7.87 -1.20
CA ALA A 34 6.03 -6.77 -2.16
C ALA A 34 4.99 -5.69 -1.88
N GLY A 35 3.73 -6.07 -1.60
CA GLY A 35 2.67 -5.15 -1.23
C GLY A 35 3.00 -4.40 0.06
N MET A 36 3.41 -5.13 1.11
CA MET A 36 3.86 -4.56 2.37
C MET A 36 5.03 -3.58 2.18
N GLY A 37 5.97 -3.90 1.29
CA GLY A 37 7.09 -3.04 0.93
C GLY A 37 6.65 -1.71 0.32
N VAL A 38 5.64 -1.71 -0.56
CA VAL A 38 5.08 -0.46 -1.11
C VAL A 38 4.45 0.39 -0.01
N GLY A 39 3.67 -0.22 0.88
CA GLY A 39 3.11 0.50 2.02
C GLY A 39 4.17 1.08 2.95
N LEU A 40 5.19 0.29 3.30
CA LEU A 40 6.21 0.64 4.28
C LEU A 40 7.23 1.65 3.76
N PHE A 41 7.69 1.49 2.51
CA PHE A 41 8.79 2.28 1.96
C PHE A 41 8.34 3.43 1.05
N PHE A 42 7.07 3.46 0.63
CA PHE A 42 6.55 4.52 -0.25
C PHE A 42 5.41 5.30 0.38
N ILE A 43 4.30 4.62 0.73
CA ILE A 43 3.09 5.31 1.19
C ILE A 43 3.27 5.88 2.60
N ALA A 44 3.77 5.09 3.55
CA ALA A 44 3.93 5.53 4.95
C ALA A 44 4.90 6.71 5.10
N PRO A 45 6.09 6.74 4.46
CA PRO A 45 6.98 7.90 4.50
C PRO A 45 6.37 9.14 3.85
N PHE A 46 5.64 8.98 2.74
CA PHE A 46 4.96 10.10 2.09
C PHE A 46 3.86 10.69 2.99
N LEU A 47 3.04 9.85 3.62
CA LEU A 47 2.08 10.27 4.63
C LEU A 47 2.77 10.96 5.82
N TRP A 48 3.93 10.46 6.24
CA TRP A 48 4.67 11.04 7.35
C TRP A 48 5.11 12.48 7.06
N VAL A 49 5.71 12.73 5.89
CA VAL A 49 6.12 14.09 5.50
C VAL A 49 4.93 15.04 5.46
N GLN A 50 3.80 14.61 4.88
CA GLN A 50 2.59 15.44 4.79
C GLN A 50 1.99 15.71 6.18
N ASN A 51 1.87 14.68 7.01
CA ASN A 51 1.31 14.80 8.35
C ASN A 51 2.16 15.72 9.23
N LEU A 52 3.48 15.63 9.16
CA LEU A 52 4.38 16.53 9.90
C LEU A 52 4.28 17.97 9.40
N ALA A 53 4.20 18.16 8.08
CA ALA A 53 4.03 19.49 7.49
C ALA A 53 2.70 20.14 7.94
N GLU A 54 1.66 19.35 8.16
CA GLU A 54 0.37 19.78 8.70
C GLU A 54 0.35 19.92 10.25
N GLY A 55 1.47 19.64 10.93
CA GLY A 55 1.56 19.70 12.40
C GLY A 55 0.77 18.60 13.11
N ARG A 56 0.48 17.49 12.43
CA ARG A 56 -0.25 16.35 13.02
C ARG A 56 0.60 15.61 14.04
N PRO A 57 -0.02 15.04 15.09
CA PRO A 57 0.71 14.26 16.08
C PRO A 57 1.32 13.00 15.46
N LEU A 58 2.49 12.60 15.97
CA LEU A 58 3.20 11.40 15.53
C LEU A 58 2.38 10.12 15.69
N GLY A 59 1.52 10.05 16.72
CA GLY A 59 0.63 8.91 16.95
C GLY A 59 -0.38 8.70 15.81
N LEU A 60 -0.98 9.79 15.29
CA LEU A 60 -1.88 9.70 14.15
C LEU A 60 -1.13 9.25 12.89
N THR A 61 0.07 9.78 12.69
CA THR A 61 0.93 9.41 11.57
C THR A 61 1.31 7.93 11.58
N ALA A 62 1.59 7.37 12.76
CA ALA A 62 1.86 5.94 12.91
C ALA A 62 0.65 5.08 12.56
N ILE A 63 -0.56 5.52 12.93
CA ILE A 63 -1.82 4.83 12.61
C ILE A 63 -2.08 4.87 11.10
N ASP A 64 -1.93 6.04 10.47
CA ASP A 64 -2.12 6.21 9.03
C ASP A 64 -1.12 5.36 8.22
N GLY A 65 0.16 5.36 8.64
CA GLY A 65 1.19 4.53 8.04
C GLY A 65 0.94 3.03 8.24
N GLY A 66 0.58 2.61 9.45
CA GLY A 66 0.24 1.21 9.76
C GLY A 66 -0.94 0.71 8.92
N TYR A 67 -1.98 1.53 8.77
CA TYR A 67 -3.11 1.23 7.90
C TYR A 67 -2.67 1.04 6.44
N ALA A 68 -1.83 1.94 5.91
CA ALA A 68 -1.33 1.84 4.54
C ALA A 68 -0.49 0.56 4.31
N ILE A 69 0.34 0.18 5.28
CA ILE A 69 1.17 -1.04 5.22
C ILE A 69 0.29 -2.30 5.15
N VAL A 70 -0.68 -2.42 6.06
CA VAL A 70 -1.55 -3.61 6.10
C VAL A 70 -2.46 -3.67 4.87
N ALA A 71 -3.02 -2.54 4.45
CA ALA A 71 -3.89 -2.48 3.27
C ALA A 71 -3.14 -2.92 1.99
N THR A 72 -1.92 -2.41 1.78
CA THR A 72 -1.10 -2.79 0.61
C THR A 72 -0.58 -4.21 0.67
N ALA A 73 -0.27 -4.74 1.85
CA ALA A 73 0.08 -6.16 2.02
C ALA A 73 -1.07 -7.08 1.58
N ILE A 74 -2.30 -6.79 2.03
CA ILE A 74 -3.49 -7.57 1.67
C ILE A 74 -3.79 -7.44 0.18
N MET A 75 -3.75 -6.23 -0.38
CA MET A 75 -3.95 -6.01 -1.82
C MET A 75 -2.90 -6.76 -2.65
N GLY A 76 -1.62 -6.69 -2.27
CA GLY A 76 -0.54 -7.39 -2.96
C GLY A 76 -0.73 -8.92 -2.95
N ALA A 77 -1.11 -9.48 -1.79
CA ALA A 77 -1.42 -10.90 -1.67
C ALA A 77 -2.58 -11.32 -2.59
N LEU A 78 -3.69 -10.57 -2.59
CA LEU A 78 -4.87 -10.88 -3.41
C LEU A 78 -4.59 -10.81 -4.92
N LEU A 79 -3.70 -9.93 -5.37
CA LEU A 79 -3.37 -9.76 -6.79
C LEU A 79 -2.58 -10.91 -7.41
N VAL A 80 -2.00 -11.79 -6.59
CA VAL A 80 -1.18 -12.94 -7.02
C VAL A 80 -1.66 -14.28 -6.44
N ALA A 81 -2.85 -14.27 -5.83
CA ALA A 81 -3.45 -15.45 -5.22
C ALA A 81 -3.99 -16.47 -6.23
N PHE A 82 -4.13 -16.07 -7.50
CA PHE A 82 -4.75 -16.86 -8.57
C PHE A 82 -3.92 -16.80 -9.86
#